data_AF-A0A977KA04-F1
#
_entry.id   AF-A0A977KA04-F1
#
_cell.length_a   1.000
_cell.length_b   1.000
_cell.length_c   1.000
_cell.angle_alpha   90.00
_cell.angle_beta   90.00
_cell.angle_gamma   90.00
#
_symmetry.space_group_name_H-M   'P 1'
#
loop_
_entity.id
_entity.type
_entity.pdbx_description
1 polymer ?
#
loop_
_entity_poly.entity_id
_entity_poly.type
_entity_poly.pdbx_seq_one_letter_code
_entity_poly.pdbx_strand_id
1 'polypeptide(L)'
;MSSTTNSQVTLSELEKKALKLIIEAGEEGLLQQDLWKMLGIDSRDGSRIALRLAKKRLIYRELVNIRGRKTYRLTALVDKLPEEEKEEEEKKTEEEKEVKYVRKAPRPIRLDVKVSMKLVSTIPCTTCPHLDKCAEGQFYDPTKCMKLTQWLHKMAIKLQQKRLAKRELQAASSVA
;
A
#
# COMPACT_ATOMS: atom_id res chain seq x y z
N MET A 1 -21.19 -4.14 27.18
CA MET A 1 -19.94 -3.52 27.67
C MET A 1 -18.85 -3.80 26.66
N SER A 2 -18.52 -2.85 25.78
CA SER A 2 -17.35 -2.98 24.89
C SER A 2 -16.69 -1.62 24.77
N SER A 3 -15.45 -1.61 25.23
CA SER A 3 -14.67 -0.45 25.63
C SER A 3 -14.34 0.48 24.47
N THR A 4 -14.62 1.76 24.70
CA THR A 4 -14.19 2.93 23.95
C THR A 4 -12.66 2.91 23.74
N THR A 5 -12.19 3.02 22.49
CA THR A 5 -10.76 3.25 22.19
C THR A 5 -10.57 4.67 21.65
N ASN A 6 -10.56 5.64 22.55
CA ASN A 6 -10.13 7.00 22.26
C ASN A 6 -8.59 7.01 22.22
N SER A 7 -7.99 7.20 21.05
CA SER A 7 -6.54 7.20 20.87
C SER A 7 -6.07 8.63 20.60
N GLN A 8 -5.81 9.40 21.67
CA GLN A 8 -5.12 10.68 21.55
C GLN A 8 -3.66 10.44 21.14
N VAL A 9 -3.22 11.05 20.05
CA VAL A 9 -1.85 10.91 19.53
C VAL A 9 -1.03 12.12 19.97
N THR A 10 -0.19 11.94 21.00
CA THR A 10 0.73 12.98 21.47
C THR A 10 1.95 13.06 20.54
N LEU A 11 2.22 14.22 19.95
CA LEU A 11 3.35 14.46 19.03
C LEU A 11 4.29 15.50 19.64
N SER A 12 5.60 15.22 19.62
CA SER A 12 6.63 16.20 19.98
C SER A 12 6.76 17.28 18.90
N GLU A 13 7.26 18.48 19.24
CA GLU A 13 7.52 19.57 18.28
C GLU A 13 8.35 19.10 17.07
N LEU A 14 9.35 18.25 17.30
CA LEU A 14 10.17 17.68 16.22
C LEU A 14 9.38 16.72 15.33
N GLU A 15 8.45 15.96 15.90
CA GLU A 15 7.58 15.05 15.13
C GLU A 15 6.58 15.84 14.28
N LYS A 16 6.08 16.96 14.78
CA LYS A 16 5.19 17.87 14.03
C LYS A 16 5.93 18.51 12.85
N LYS A 17 7.11 19.07 13.09
CA LYS A 17 7.97 19.62 12.02
C LYS A 17 8.32 18.57 10.97
N ALA A 18 8.69 17.37 11.42
CA ALA A 18 8.98 16.25 10.52
C ALA A 18 7.76 15.88 9.66
N LEU A 19 6.58 15.81 10.26
CA LEU A 19 5.35 15.50 9.54
C LEU A 19 5.01 16.59 8.53
N LYS A 20 5.18 17.87 8.89
CA LYS A 20 4.95 19.01 7.99
C LYS A 20 5.82 18.92 6.73
N LEU A 21 7.11 18.66 6.88
CA LEU A 21 8.03 18.46 5.75
C LEU A 21 7.60 17.29 4.86
N ILE A 22 7.09 16.20 5.43
CA ILE A 22 6.64 15.02 4.68
C ILE A 22 5.33 15.32 3.92
N ILE A 23 4.45 16.16 4.47
CA ILE A 23 3.23 16.61 3.79
C ILE A 23 3.57 17.54 2.62
N GLU A 24 4.49 18.49 2.84
CA GLU A 24 4.95 19.41 1.79
C GLU A 24 5.59 18.67 0.60
N ALA A 25 6.20 17.51 0.85
CA ALA A 25 6.74 16.64 -0.20
C ALA A 25 5.68 15.92 -1.05
N GLY A 26 4.41 15.89 -0.61
CA GLY A 26 3.29 15.33 -1.36
C GLY A 26 3.46 13.87 -1.77
N GLU A 27 3.01 13.53 -2.98
CA GLU A 27 3.05 12.15 -3.52
C GLU A 27 4.46 11.67 -3.84
N GLU A 28 5.37 12.57 -4.21
CA GLU A 28 6.78 12.23 -4.45
C GLU A 28 7.44 11.71 -3.18
N GLY A 29 6.98 12.18 -2.02
CA GLY A 29 7.49 11.78 -0.73
C GLY A 29 8.94 12.20 -0.51
N LEU A 30 9.44 11.87 0.67
CA LEU A 30 10.67 12.43 1.20
C LEU A 30 11.60 11.31 1.66
N LEU A 31 12.85 11.32 1.24
CA LEU A 31 13.79 10.28 1.63
C LEU A 31 14.17 10.43 3.11
N GLN A 32 14.29 9.31 3.82
CA GLN A 32 14.62 9.34 5.26
C GLN A 32 15.89 10.16 5.52
N GLN A 33 16.90 10.02 4.66
CA GLN A 33 18.16 10.78 4.75
C GLN A 33 17.97 12.29 4.64
N ASP A 34 17.04 12.72 3.82
CA ASP A 34 16.79 14.14 3.59
C ASP A 34 15.91 14.70 4.71
N LEU A 35 15.07 13.87 5.35
CA LEU A 35 14.24 14.28 6.48
C LEU A 35 15.09 14.86 7.62
N TRP A 36 16.09 14.11 8.10
CA TRP A 36 16.88 14.57 9.23
C TRP A 36 17.92 15.63 8.86
N LYS A 37 18.36 15.67 7.59
CA LYS A 37 19.17 16.79 7.09
C LYS A 37 18.38 18.10 7.13
N MET A 38 17.12 18.07 6.67
CA MET A 38 16.22 19.23 6.70
C MET A 38 15.81 19.63 8.12
N LEU A 39 15.67 18.66 9.03
CA LEU A 39 15.37 18.92 10.44
C LEU A 39 16.60 19.35 11.26
N GLY A 40 17.82 19.23 10.73
CA GLY A 40 19.06 19.53 11.45
C GLY A 40 19.34 18.58 12.63
N ILE A 41 18.92 17.32 12.54
CA ILE A 41 19.07 16.32 13.62
C ILE A 41 19.96 15.14 13.18
N ASP A 42 20.45 14.36 14.15
CA ASP A 42 21.22 13.14 13.87
C ASP A 42 20.31 12.06 13.22
N SER A 43 20.92 11.25 12.37
CA SER A 43 20.37 10.04 11.74
C SER A 43 19.65 9.10 12.72
N ARG A 44 20.14 8.99 13.96
CA ARG A 44 19.52 8.17 15.01
C ARG A 44 18.16 8.71 15.43
N ASP A 45 18.08 10.01 15.70
CA ASP A 45 16.83 10.65 16.12
C ASP A 45 15.86 10.81 14.95
N GLY A 46 16.36 11.11 13.76
CA GLY A 46 15.56 11.10 12.53
C GLY A 46 14.91 9.76 12.23
N SER A 47 15.66 8.67 12.40
CA SER A 47 15.13 7.31 12.22
C SER A 47 14.07 6.97 13.28
N ARG A 48 14.25 7.41 14.53
CA ARG A 48 13.25 7.22 15.59
C ARG A 48 11.96 8.00 15.31
N ILE A 49 12.06 9.24 14.86
CA ILE A 49 10.90 10.08 14.50
C ILE A 49 10.12 9.42 13.36
N ALA A 50 10.79 9.02 12.28
CA ALA A 50 10.14 8.33 11.17
C ALA A 50 9.45 7.03 11.62
N LEU A 51 10.07 6.25 12.50
CA LEU A 51 9.47 5.02 13.04
C LEU A 51 8.24 5.30 13.92
N ARG A 52 8.29 6.33 14.76
CA ARG A 52 7.15 6.73 15.62
C ARG A 52 5.97 7.24 14.81
N LEU A 53 6.23 8.10 13.82
CA LEU A 53 5.20 8.59 12.90
C LEU A 53 4.55 7.45 12.10
N ALA A 54 5.35 6.46 11.65
CA ALA A 54 4.84 5.28 10.97
C ALA A 54 3.99 4.39 11.91
N LYS A 55 4.43 4.17 13.16
CA LYS A 55 3.67 3.41 14.17
C LYS A 55 2.34 4.07 14.52
N LYS A 56 2.32 5.41 14.55
CA LYS A 56 1.10 6.24 14.72
C LYS A 56 0.23 6.29 13.46
N ARG A 57 0.65 5.66 12.35
CA ARG A 57 -0.04 5.66 11.04
C ARG A 57 -0.21 7.05 10.42
N LEU A 58 0.69 7.98 10.71
CA LEU A 58 0.68 9.33 10.13
C LEU A 58 1.47 9.39 8.82
N ILE A 59 2.44 8.48 8.65
CA ILE A 59 3.26 8.37 7.44
C ILE A 59 3.37 6.92 7.00
N TYR A 60 3.57 6.72 5.71
CA TYR A 60 3.92 5.46 5.09
C TYR A 60 5.42 5.42 4.76
N ARG A 61 6.03 4.24 4.86
CA ARG A 61 7.45 4.02 4.56
C ARG A 61 7.59 2.98 3.46
N GLU A 62 8.12 3.39 2.33
CA GLU A 62 8.42 2.51 1.20
C GLU A 62 9.92 2.25 1.11
N LEU A 63 10.34 0.99 0.93
CA LEU A 63 11.75 0.65 0.77
C LEU A 63 12.21 1.00 -0.65
N VAL A 64 13.21 1.87 -0.76
CA VAL A 64 13.77 2.33 -2.04
C VAL A 64 15.27 2.08 -2.07
N ASN A 65 15.81 1.73 -3.24
CA ASN A 65 17.25 1.56 -3.42
C ASN A 65 17.84 2.78 -4.13
N ILE A 66 18.75 3.48 -3.46
CA ILE A 66 19.44 4.65 -4.01
C ILE A 66 20.93 4.38 -3.99
N ARG A 67 21.55 4.38 -5.17
CA ARG A 67 23.01 4.17 -5.34
C ARG A 67 23.52 2.90 -4.63
N GLY A 68 22.74 1.82 -4.68
CA GLY A 68 23.06 0.54 -4.03
C GLY A 68 22.81 0.50 -2.52
N ARG A 69 22.38 1.61 -1.91
CA ARG A 69 22.02 1.68 -0.49
C ARG A 69 20.49 1.68 -0.36
N LYS A 70 19.98 0.75 0.44
CA LYS A 70 18.57 0.72 0.82
C LYS A 70 18.27 1.89 1.75
N THR A 71 17.23 2.64 1.43
CA THR A 71 16.68 3.73 2.24
C THR A 71 15.16 3.64 2.21
N TYR A 72 14.48 4.53 2.94
CA TYR A 72 13.03 4.61 2.91
C TYR A 72 12.58 5.94 2.30
N ARG A 73 11.59 5.87 1.43
CA ARG A 73 10.77 7.01 1.00
C ARG A 73 9.59 7.14 1.97
N LEU A 74 9.37 8.34 2.47
CA LEU A 74 8.36 8.69 3.45
C LEU A 74 7.24 9.45 2.75
N THR A 75 6.02 8.97 2.83
CA THR A 75 4.85 9.63 2.23
C THR A 75 3.83 9.91 3.33
N ALA A 76 3.25 11.11 3.35
CA ALA A 76 2.21 11.44 4.32
C ALA A 76 0.95 10.61 4.05
N LEU A 77 0.31 10.12 5.11
CA LEU A 77 -1.03 9.53 5.05
C LEU A 77 -2.12 10.52 5.48
N VAL A 78 -1.73 11.77 5.72
CA VAL A 78 -2.56 12.86 6.21
C VAL A 78 -2.36 14.07 5.31
N ASP A 79 -3.45 14.71 4.92
CA ASP A 79 -3.42 15.85 3.99
C ASP A 79 -3.12 17.18 4.71
N LYS A 80 -3.40 17.28 6.02
CA LYS A 80 -3.20 18.48 6.84
C LYS A 80 -2.73 18.13 8.27
N LEU A 81 -1.75 18.87 8.79
CA LEU A 81 -1.42 18.85 10.22
C LEU A 81 -2.63 19.38 11.02
N PRO A 82 -2.92 18.86 12.21
CA PRO A 82 -4.01 19.35 13.06
C PRO A 82 -3.74 20.72 13.71
N GLU A 83 -3.07 21.65 13.02
CA GLU A 83 -2.67 22.96 13.57
C GLU A 83 -3.24 24.18 12.84
N GLU A 84 -4.28 24.03 12.03
CA GLU A 84 -4.94 25.17 11.35
C GLU A 84 -6.41 25.33 11.77
N GLU A 85 -6.65 25.66 13.04
CA GLU A 85 -7.92 26.29 13.48
C GLU A 85 -7.69 27.35 14.57
N LYS A 86 -6.54 28.04 14.63
CA LYS A 86 -6.30 29.04 15.68
C LYS A 86 -5.49 30.26 15.23
N GLU A 87 -6.00 31.03 14.26
CA GLU A 87 -5.58 32.45 14.16
C GLU A 87 -6.73 33.46 14.00
N GLU A 88 -7.98 33.05 13.79
CA GLU A 88 -9.12 34.00 13.78
C GLU A 88 -10.25 33.51 14.70
N GLU A 89 -10.10 33.67 16.02
CA GLU A 89 -11.16 33.94 17.02
C GLU A 89 -10.57 33.94 18.45
N GLU A 90 -9.89 35.06 18.73
CA GLU A 90 -9.78 35.82 19.98
C GLU A 90 -9.96 35.18 21.37
N LYS A 91 -9.07 35.59 22.28
CA LYS A 91 -9.22 35.58 23.75
C LYS A 91 -10.68 35.69 24.22
N LYS A 92 -11.21 34.64 24.85
CA LYS A 92 -11.77 34.65 26.23
C LYS A 92 -12.46 33.32 26.57
N THR A 93 -12.22 32.89 27.82
CA THR A 93 -13.00 31.93 28.62
C THR A 93 -13.06 30.48 28.14
N GLU A 94 -12.15 29.68 28.72
CA GLU A 94 -12.41 28.36 29.33
C GLU A 94 -13.87 27.87 29.22
N GLU A 95 -14.16 26.98 28.28
CA GLU A 95 -15.04 25.81 28.43
C GLU A 95 -15.09 25.00 27.13
N GLU A 96 -15.01 23.69 27.28
CA GLU A 96 -14.67 22.69 26.28
C GLU A 96 -15.70 22.59 25.14
N LYS A 97 -15.27 22.73 23.88
CA LYS A 97 -16.04 22.24 22.72
C LYS A 97 -15.32 21.08 22.04
N GLU A 98 -15.85 19.90 22.31
CA GLU A 98 -15.43 18.58 21.86
C GLU A 98 -15.65 18.41 20.34
N VAL A 99 -14.56 18.34 19.55
CA VAL A 99 -14.64 18.06 18.10
C VAL A 99 -14.58 16.56 17.84
N LYS A 100 -15.70 15.97 17.39
CA LYS A 100 -15.83 14.55 17.02
C LYS A 100 -15.35 14.28 15.59
N TYR A 101 -14.25 13.53 15.44
CA TYR A 101 -13.78 13.05 14.13
C TYR A 101 -14.39 11.68 13.77
N VAL A 102 -15.11 11.59 12.65
CA VAL A 102 -15.64 10.33 12.11
C VAL A 102 -14.58 9.66 11.22
N ARG A 103 -14.08 8.48 11.62
CA ARG A 103 -13.23 7.67 10.75
C ARG A 103 -14.03 7.21 9.54
N LYS A 104 -13.69 7.66 8.32
CA LYS A 104 -14.19 7.04 7.10
C LYS A 104 -13.64 5.61 7.04
N ALA A 105 -14.52 4.62 6.95
CA ALA A 105 -14.11 3.23 6.74
C ALA A 105 -13.23 3.16 5.48
N PRO A 106 -12.11 2.41 5.50
CA PRO A 106 -11.34 2.17 4.28
C PRO A 106 -12.32 1.66 3.22
N ARG A 107 -12.28 2.24 2.02
CA ARG A 107 -13.12 1.76 0.92
C ARG A 107 -12.87 0.25 0.80
N PRO A 108 -13.89 -0.60 0.97
CA PRO A 108 -13.68 -2.03 0.93
C PRO A 108 -13.13 -2.35 -0.45
N ILE A 109 -11.97 -3.01 -0.49
CA ILE A 109 -11.42 -3.55 -1.74
C ILE A 109 -12.44 -4.58 -2.20
N ARG A 110 -13.32 -4.19 -3.13
CA ARG A 110 -14.20 -5.15 -3.81
C ARG A 110 -13.32 -5.93 -4.77
N LEU A 111 -12.78 -7.05 -4.32
CA LEU A 111 -12.29 -8.08 -5.25
C LEU A 111 -13.52 -8.75 -5.87
N ASP A 112 -14.12 -8.13 -6.88
CA ASP A 112 -15.16 -8.75 -7.72
C ASP A 112 -14.52 -9.68 -8.76
N VAL A 113 -13.62 -10.56 -8.31
CA VAL A 113 -13.00 -11.56 -9.18
C VAL A 113 -14.06 -12.60 -9.55
N LYS A 114 -14.67 -12.42 -10.71
CA LYS A 114 -15.61 -13.39 -11.29
C LYS A 114 -14.82 -14.59 -11.82
N VAL A 115 -14.62 -15.59 -10.96
CA VAL A 115 -14.04 -16.88 -11.36
C VAL A 115 -15.15 -17.80 -11.86
N SER A 116 -15.04 -18.25 -13.11
CA SER A 116 -15.94 -19.28 -13.63
C SER A 116 -15.51 -20.68 -13.14
N MET A 117 -16.43 -21.48 -12.63
CA MET A 117 -16.15 -22.88 -12.23
C MET A 117 -15.59 -23.73 -13.38
N LYS A 118 -15.96 -23.42 -14.63
CA LYS A 118 -15.42 -24.07 -15.83
C LYS A 118 -13.90 -23.93 -15.96
N LEU A 119 -13.36 -22.77 -15.60
CA LEU A 119 -11.92 -22.54 -15.63
C LEU A 119 -11.21 -23.40 -14.58
N VAL A 120 -11.78 -23.47 -13.37
CA VAL A 120 -11.19 -24.21 -12.24
C VAL A 120 -11.04 -25.69 -12.58
N SER A 121 -12.07 -26.32 -13.16
CA SER A 121 -12.01 -27.73 -13.57
C SER A 121 -10.96 -28.06 -14.63
N THR A 122 -10.43 -27.06 -15.34
CA THR A 122 -9.36 -27.29 -16.32
C THR A 122 -7.95 -27.24 -15.71
N ILE A 123 -7.82 -26.78 -14.47
CA ILE A 123 -6.53 -26.64 -13.81
C ILE A 123 -6.05 -28.04 -13.40
N PRO A 124 -4.87 -28.51 -13.86
CA PRO A 124 -4.39 -29.87 -13.60
C PRO A 124 -4.18 -30.18 -12.13
N CYS A 125 -4.00 -29.16 -11.29
CA CYS A 125 -3.87 -29.30 -9.84
C CYS A 125 -5.16 -29.78 -9.17
N THR A 126 -6.35 -29.45 -9.72
CA THR A 126 -7.64 -29.80 -9.09
C THR A 126 -7.94 -31.29 -9.10
N THR A 127 -7.26 -32.06 -9.96
CA THR A 127 -7.38 -33.52 -10.05
C THR A 127 -6.04 -34.21 -9.74
N CYS A 128 -5.09 -33.49 -9.13
CA CYS A 128 -3.76 -34.03 -8.87
C CYS A 128 -3.77 -34.97 -7.65
N PRO A 129 -3.27 -36.22 -7.76
CA PRO A 129 -3.27 -37.18 -6.65
C PRO A 129 -2.28 -36.82 -5.53
N HIS A 130 -1.38 -35.87 -5.76
CA HIS A 130 -0.37 -35.43 -4.79
C HIS A 130 -0.64 -34.03 -4.25
N LEU A 131 -1.86 -33.50 -4.46
CA LEU A 131 -2.20 -32.13 -4.06
C LEU A 131 -1.96 -31.87 -2.57
N ASP A 132 -2.32 -32.82 -1.70
CA ASP A 132 -2.18 -32.69 -0.24
C ASP A 132 -0.72 -32.66 0.24
N LYS A 133 0.22 -33.14 -0.59
CA LYS A 133 1.66 -33.17 -0.29
C LYS A 133 2.43 -32.14 -1.12
N CYS A 134 1.74 -31.36 -1.94
CA CYS A 134 2.36 -30.43 -2.88
C CYS A 134 2.60 -29.07 -2.21
N ALA A 135 3.85 -28.68 -2.05
CA ALA A 135 4.24 -27.42 -1.45
C ALA A 135 5.60 -26.95 -1.98
N GLU A 136 5.87 -25.65 -1.87
CA GLU A 136 7.14 -25.06 -2.30
C GLU A 136 8.32 -25.69 -1.54
N GLY A 137 9.37 -26.10 -2.27
CA GLY A 137 10.59 -26.70 -1.70
C GLY A 137 10.49 -28.18 -1.32
N GLN A 138 9.33 -28.82 -1.47
CA GLN A 138 9.13 -30.25 -1.18
C GLN A 138 9.45 -31.15 -2.38
N PHE A 139 9.36 -32.47 -2.19
CA PHE A 139 9.50 -33.44 -3.28
C PHE A 139 8.46 -33.21 -4.40
N TYR A 140 7.21 -32.96 -4.01
CA TYR A 140 6.16 -32.49 -4.92
C TYR A 140 6.06 -30.97 -4.85
N ASP A 141 6.75 -30.28 -5.75
CA ASP A 141 6.81 -28.81 -5.77
C ASP A 141 6.01 -28.24 -6.94
N PRO A 142 5.05 -27.32 -6.71
CA PRO A 142 4.26 -26.72 -7.78
C PRO A 142 5.12 -25.90 -8.75
N THR A 143 6.23 -25.31 -8.30
CA THR A 143 7.15 -24.53 -9.15
C THR A 143 7.91 -25.40 -10.14
N LYS A 144 8.06 -26.70 -9.83
CA LYS A 144 8.75 -27.70 -10.67
C LYS A 144 7.79 -28.66 -11.37
N CYS A 145 6.47 -28.44 -11.23
CA CYS A 145 5.46 -29.35 -11.74
C CYS A 145 5.23 -29.20 -13.26
N MET A 146 5.72 -30.15 -14.05
CA MET A 146 5.60 -30.13 -15.51
C MET A 146 4.15 -30.07 -16.03
N LYS A 147 3.21 -30.77 -15.36
CA LYS A 147 1.79 -30.73 -15.75
C LYS A 147 1.20 -29.32 -15.62
N LEU A 148 1.54 -28.63 -14.54
CA LEU A 148 1.10 -27.26 -14.29
C LEU A 148 1.78 -26.29 -15.27
N THR A 149 3.09 -26.39 -15.46
CA THR A 149 3.85 -25.54 -16.40
C THR A 149 3.31 -25.63 -17.82
N GLN A 150 3.08 -26.86 -18.32
CA GLN A 150 2.53 -27.06 -19.67
C GLN A 150 1.13 -26.48 -19.81
N TRP A 151 0.28 -26.63 -18.80
CA TRP A 151 -1.06 -26.04 -18.81
C TRP A 151 -1.01 -24.52 -18.83
N LEU A 152 -0.15 -23.89 -18.01
CA LEU A 152 0.06 -22.45 -17.99
C LEU A 152 0.55 -21.92 -19.35
N HIS A 153 1.51 -22.61 -19.98
CA HIS A 153 1.98 -22.26 -21.32
C HIS A 153 0.85 -22.32 -22.36
N LYS A 154 0.02 -23.38 -22.36
CA LYS A 154 -1.13 -23.49 -23.27
C LYS A 154 -2.15 -22.35 -23.05
N MET A 155 -2.43 -22.00 -21.79
CA MET A 155 -3.33 -20.88 -21.47
C MET A 155 -2.77 -19.54 -21.93
N ALA A 156 -1.47 -19.30 -21.76
CA ALA A 156 -0.80 -18.09 -22.21
C ALA A 156 -0.89 -17.91 -23.73
N ILE A 157 -0.59 -18.97 -24.49
CA ILE A 157 -0.69 -18.97 -25.96
C ILE A 157 -2.12 -18.69 -26.41
N LYS A 158 -3.11 -19.38 -25.83
CA LYS A 158 -4.53 -19.19 -26.15
C LYS A 158 -4.99 -17.76 -25.88
N LEU A 159 -4.52 -17.16 -24.79
CA LEU A 159 -4.83 -15.76 -24.46
C LEU A 159 -4.20 -14.78 -25.45
N GLN A 160 -2.94 -15.02 -25.84
CA GLN A 160 -2.25 -14.21 -26.85
C GLN A 160 -2.97 -14.26 -28.20
N GLN A 161 -3.30 -15.46 -28.68
CA GLN A 161 -4.06 -15.64 -29.92
C GLN A 161 -5.41 -14.91 -29.89
N LYS A 162 -6.17 -15.04 -28.80
CA LYS A 162 -7.46 -14.35 -28.64
C LYS A 162 -7.31 -12.82 -28.66
N ARG A 163 -6.23 -12.28 -28.08
CA ARG A 163 -5.93 -10.85 -28.11
C ARG A 163 -5.55 -10.38 -29.51
N LEU A 164 -4.76 -11.15 -30.26
CA LEU A 164 -4.38 -10.84 -31.64
C LEU A 164 -5.61 -10.84 -32.55
N ALA A 165 -6.42 -11.90 -32.52
CA ALA A 165 -7.66 -11.97 -33.30
C ALA A 165 -8.64 -10.83 -32.99
N LYS A 166 -8.76 -10.44 -31.70
CA LYS A 166 -9.59 -9.28 -31.32
C LYS A 166 -9.07 -7.98 -31.91
N ARG A 167 -7.73 -7.78 -31.95
CA ARG A 167 -7.11 -6.60 -32.55
C ARG A 167 -7.30 -6.56 -34.06
N GLU A 168 -7.16 -7.68 -34.75
CA GLU A 168 -7.40 -7.79 -36.19
C GLU A 168 -8.85 -7.45 -36.56
N LEU A 169 -9.82 -7.98 -35.81
CA LEU A 169 -11.23 -7.64 -35.97
C LEU A 169 -11.52 -6.15 -35.73
N GLN A 170 -10.88 -5.55 -34.71
CA GLN A 170 -11.00 -4.12 -34.43
C GLN A 170 -10.38 -3.26 -35.54
N ALA A 171 -9.23 -3.65 -36.08
CA ALA A 171 -8.57 -2.97 -37.20
C ALA A 171 -9.38 -3.09 -38.50
N ALA A 172 -9.97 -4.25 -38.79
CA ALA A 172 -10.83 -4.46 -39.94
C ALA A 172 -12.12 -3.62 -39.86
N SER A 173 -12.65 -3.38 -38.65
CA SER A 173 -13.86 -2.57 -38.42
C SER A 173 -13.60 -1.06 -38.44
N SER A 174 -12.35 -0.61 -38.36
CA SER A 174 -11.99 0.82 -38.44
C SER A 174 -11.61 1.30 -39.84
N VAL A 175 -11.49 0.37 -40.80
CA VAL A 175 -11.09 0.64 -42.19
C VAL A 175 -12.29 0.48 -43.16
N ALA A 176 -13.40 -0.09 -42.70
CA ALA A 176 -14.70 -0.13 -43.38
C ALA A 176 -15.60 1.03 -42.93
#